data_AF-K1YBF6-F1
#
_entry.id   AF-K1YBF6-F1
#
_cell.length_a   1.000
_cell.length_b   1.000
_cell.length_c   1.000
_cell.angle_alpha   90.00
_cell.angle_beta   90.00
_cell.angle_gamma   90.00
#
_symmetry.space_group_name_H-M   'P 1'
#
loop_
_entity.id
_entity.type
_entity.pdbx_description
1 polymer ?
#
loop_
_entity_poly.entity_id
_entity_poly.type
_entity_poly.pdbx_seq_one_letter_code
_entity_poly.pdbx_strand_id
1 'polypeptide(L)'
;MDPSIGKIIIRHINRSSVIVIGNDFHIILPPESIISSGIQQSFFVESSFFKTSCDFIDSRQGITGIGEIHPYMSMIYYSRYPFKYISCAIPSIMWYIEFRRVIGIMDGFIHGGKWWGIKTTVREYGVIIFPFLLWANNFLQIKIEFFEFIDMLTASYFFIIQNTMLKIKWGQHLSGTVEISGSKNASLPIIAASLLLDEVTLKNVPRIGDIFSFLEIIRSLGVVAEFESNTLHMNMRPMNTSEMDPELVQKFRASILTLAPLLHKFGSINIPYPGGCNIGKRPIDEHINGLKEIGYTSTDKLDSIHLSGKAESGEKHLYAGFMVTATENLITANVRRSGKTFIHLSAIEPHVINLVDFLKKAGANIVVHYDHTIEITGVDSLQEHVEFSITHDYIEAGTFIIFGALASEKYIDIHHACINILTSFIGKCREAGVRMEDLGNDTLRVYRSTNLHAVKFQTNVFPGFPTDLQSIFSILLTQAEGISRVQEIMFEGRLNYLVEIEKMKGHPAILNPHEALIFGKTELRGTTVSSWDLRAG
;
A
#
# COMPACT_ATOMS: atom_id res chain seq x y z
N MET A 1 -4.33 39.03 35.69
CA MET A 1 -3.32 38.40 36.54
C MET A 1 -3.78 38.54 37.97
N ASP A 2 -4.21 37.44 38.56
CA ASP A 2 -4.47 37.33 40.01
C ASP A 2 -3.12 37.06 40.71
N PRO A 3 -2.72 37.80 41.76
CA PRO A 3 -1.42 37.63 42.42
C PRO A 3 -1.25 36.32 43.20
N SER A 4 -2.30 35.50 43.32
CA SER A 4 -2.27 34.22 44.05
C SER A 4 -1.78 33.01 43.23
N ILE A 5 -1.56 33.18 41.93
CA ILE A 5 -1.13 32.10 41.03
C ILE A 5 0.40 32.12 40.89
N GLY A 6 1.07 31.12 41.47
CA GLY A 6 2.51 30.92 41.36
C GLY A 6 2.98 30.85 39.90
N LYS A 7 4.23 31.27 39.65
CA LYS A 7 4.88 31.35 38.32
C LYS A 7 4.50 30.19 37.39
N ILE A 8 3.81 30.52 36.31
CA ILE A 8 3.52 29.58 35.21
C ILE A 8 4.77 29.46 34.35
N ILE A 9 5.34 28.26 34.24
CA ILE A 9 6.46 27.96 33.36
C ILE A 9 5.95 27.07 32.23
N ILE A 10 6.01 27.57 31.00
CA ILE A 10 5.66 26.82 29.80
C ILE A 10 6.95 26.27 29.20
N ARG A 11 7.04 24.94 29.06
CA ARG A 11 8.13 24.28 28.33
C ARG A 11 7.56 23.50 27.15
N HIS A 12 8.15 23.72 25.98
CA HIS A 12 7.84 22.96 24.78
C HIS A 12 8.78 21.76 24.66
N ILE A 13 8.20 20.56 24.55
CA ILE A 13 8.92 19.32 24.25
C ILE A 13 8.11 18.60 23.18
N ASN A 14 8.71 18.36 22.00
CA ASN A 14 8.16 17.57 20.88
C ASN A 14 6.63 17.61 20.71
N ARG A 15 6.14 18.75 20.16
CA ARG A 15 4.75 18.99 19.70
C ARG A 15 3.63 19.00 20.77
N SER A 16 3.97 18.96 22.06
CA SER A 16 3.00 19.18 23.15
C SER A 16 3.40 20.35 24.05
N SER A 17 2.41 21.09 24.56
CA SER A 17 2.62 22.18 25.53
C SER A 17 2.32 21.68 26.93
N VAL A 18 3.30 21.73 27.83
CA VAL A 18 3.13 21.37 29.25
C VAL A 18 3.04 22.67 30.06
N ILE A 19 1.97 22.81 30.85
CA ILE A 19 1.78 23.94 31.75
C ILE A 19 2.03 23.46 33.17
N VAL A 20 2.99 24.08 33.84
CA VAL A 20 3.29 23.82 35.26
C VAL A 20 2.69 24.94 36.09
N ILE A 21 1.82 24.60 37.04
CA ILE A 21 1.22 25.53 38.00
C ILE A 21 1.53 24.98 39.39
N GLY A 22 2.46 25.61 40.11
CA GLY A 22 2.93 25.09 41.40
C GLY A 22 3.68 23.76 41.26
N ASN A 23 3.33 22.75 42.06
CA ASN A 23 3.95 21.42 42.05
C ASN A 23 3.21 20.39 41.18
N ASP A 24 2.12 20.79 40.52
CA ASP A 24 1.29 19.90 39.71
C ASP A 24 1.58 20.04 38.21
N PHE A 25 1.55 18.92 37.49
CA PHE A 25 1.84 18.83 36.06
C PHE A 25 0.55 18.63 35.25
N HIS A 26 0.26 19.53 34.31
CA HIS A 26 -0.86 19.40 33.40
C HIS A 26 -0.37 19.25 31.95
N ILE A 27 -0.79 18.16 31.30
CA ILE A 27 -0.51 17.87 29.89
C ILE A 27 -1.74 18.24 29.07
N ILE A 28 -1.60 19.18 28.14
CA ILE A 28 -2.66 19.55 27.21
C ILE A 28 -2.33 18.94 25.85
N LEU A 29 -3.17 18.02 25.39
CA LEU A 29 -3.12 17.49 24.03
C LEU A 29 -3.93 18.40 23.09
N PRO A 30 -3.47 18.67 21.86
CA PRO A 30 -4.19 19.55 20.94
C PRO A 30 -5.51 18.89 20.48
N PRO A 31 -6.58 19.67 20.30
CA PRO A 31 -7.83 19.16 19.74
C PRO A 31 -7.68 18.95 18.23
N GLU A 32 -7.90 17.72 17.77
CA GLU A 32 -8.15 17.45 16.37
C GLU A 32 -9.56 17.94 16.01
N SER A 33 -9.60 18.91 15.08
CA SER A 33 -10.71 19.28 14.18
C SER A 33 -12.15 18.95 14.60
N ILE A 34 -12.78 19.84 15.35
CA ILE A 34 -14.23 20.05 15.28
C ILE A 34 -14.46 21.26 14.37
N ILE A 35 -14.80 21.01 13.10
CA ILE A 35 -15.41 22.02 12.24
C ILE A 35 -16.91 21.84 12.33
N SER A 36 -17.57 22.93 12.70
CA SER A 36 -19.00 23.09 12.84
C SER A 36 -19.76 22.83 11.53
N SER A 37 -20.67 21.87 11.55
CA SER A 37 -21.90 21.93 10.76
C SER A 37 -23.07 21.90 11.74
N GLY A 38 -23.75 23.03 11.88
CA GLY A 38 -24.90 23.14 12.77
C GLY A 38 -26.05 22.28 12.27
N ILE A 39 -26.56 21.42 13.15
CA ILE A 39 -27.97 21.03 13.26
C ILE A 39 -28.17 20.71 14.76
N GLN A 40 -29.01 21.51 15.43
CA GLN A 40 -29.61 21.13 16.69
C GLN A 40 -30.43 19.86 16.47
N GLN A 41 -30.15 18.78 17.18
CA GLN A 41 -31.17 17.80 17.52
C GLN A 41 -30.77 17.00 18.77
N SER A 42 -31.59 17.21 19.80
CA SER A 42 -31.63 16.49 21.06
C SER A 42 -31.94 15.02 20.81
N PHE A 43 -31.11 14.10 21.30
CA PHE A 43 -31.51 12.71 21.48
C PHE A 43 -31.13 12.23 22.88
N PHE A 44 -32.18 12.07 23.69
CA PHE A 44 -32.23 11.18 24.84
C PHE A 44 -31.99 9.75 24.36
N VAL A 45 -31.11 9.00 25.04
CA VAL A 45 -31.14 7.53 24.98
C VAL A 45 -31.11 7.01 26.42
N GLU A 46 -32.22 6.37 26.78
CA GLU A 46 -32.48 5.72 28.05
C GLU A 46 -31.50 4.57 28.30
N SER A 47 -31.02 4.52 29.54
CA SER A 47 -30.33 3.39 30.13
C SER A 47 -31.29 2.21 30.33
N SER A 48 -31.01 1.06 29.72
CA SER A 48 -31.57 -0.21 30.14
C SER A 48 -30.48 -1.08 30.77
N PHE A 49 -30.71 -1.35 32.06
CA PHE A 49 -29.91 -2.18 32.94
C PHE A 49 -29.85 -3.63 32.47
N PHE A 50 -28.66 -4.25 32.55
CA PHE A 50 -28.56 -5.63 33.01
C PHE A 50 -27.55 -5.69 34.17
N LYS A 51 -28.11 -5.85 35.38
CA LYS A 51 -27.39 -6.27 36.58
C LYS A 51 -26.87 -7.69 36.36
N THR A 52 -25.59 -7.92 36.61
CA THR A 52 -25.15 -9.20 37.19
C THR A 52 -24.30 -8.89 38.42
N SER A 53 -24.82 -9.35 39.55
CA SER A 53 -24.27 -9.29 40.89
C SER A 53 -23.02 -10.15 41.02
N CYS A 54 -21.96 -9.63 41.62
CA CYS A 54 -20.97 -10.46 42.30
C CYS A 54 -21.14 -10.23 43.80
N ASP A 55 -21.62 -11.26 44.49
CA ASP A 55 -21.63 -11.37 45.93
C ASP A 55 -20.18 -11.41 46.45
N PHE A 56 -19.83 -10.46 47.31
CA PHE A 56 -18.65 -10.55 48.16
C PHE A 56 -19.03 -11.29 49.44
N ILE A 57 -18.51 -12.50 49.63
CA ILE A 57 -18.48 -13.14 50.95
C ILE A 57 -17.26 -12.57 51.68
N ASP A 58 -17.50 -11.58 52.54
CA ASP A 58 -16.53 -11.12 53.53
C ASP A 58 -16.73 -11.92 54.83
N SER A 59 -15.68 -12.60 55.28
CA SER A 59 -15.66 -13.24 56.58
C SER A 59 -14.86 -12.38 57.57
N ARG A 60 -15.57 -11.48 58.26
CA ARG A 60 -15.51 -11.14 59.70
C ARG A 60 -15.66 -9.64 59.94
N GLN A 61 -16.72 -9.31 60.69
CA GLN A 61 -17.03 -8.02 61.35
C GLN A 61 -17.44 -6.91 60.35
N GLY A 62 -18.69 -6.46 60.26
CA GLY A 62 -19.65 -6.18 61.34
C GLY A 62 -19.80 -4.67 61.46
N ILE A 63 -20.97 -4.17 61.04
CA ILE A 63 -21.57 -2.84 61.26
C ILE A 63 -21.84 -2.04 59.98
N THR A 64 -23.13 -1.76 59.86
CA THR A 64 -23.92 -0.97 58.92
C THR A 64 -23.58 0.52 58.91
N GLY A 65 -23.59 1.14 57.73
CA GLY A 65 -23.65 2.60 57.59
C GLY A 65 -23.71 3.05 56.13
N ILE A 66 -24.84 3.60 55.72
CA ILE A 66 -25.00 4.31 54.43
C ILE A 66 -24.31 5.67 54.58
N GLY A 67 -23.38 5.99 53.68
CA GLY A 67 -22.74 7.30 53.59
C GLY A 67 -22.41 7.64 52.14
N GLU A 68 -23.04 8.68 51.62
CA GLU A 68 -22.76 9.29 50.31
C GLU A 68 -21.31 9.80 50.26
N ILE A 69 -20.60 9.57 49.15
CA ILE A 69 -19.29 10.19 48.90
C ILE A 69 -19.26 10.79 47.50
N HIS A 70 -19.06 12.12 47.49
CA HIS A 70 -18.77 13.02 46.37
C HIS A 70 -17.54 12.59 45.52
N PRO A 71 -17.52 12.87 44.21
CA PRO A 71 -16.41 12.46 43.36
C PRO A 71 -15.34 13.55 43.26
N TYR A 72 -14.51 13.76 44.28
CA TYR A 72 -13.19 14.41 44.14
C TYR A 72 -12.28 14.00 45.29
N MET A 73 -11.47 12.95 45.09
CA MET A 73 -10.23 12.78 45.85
C MET A 73 -9.16 12.07 45.01
N SER A 74 -8.10 12.82 44.74
CA SER A 74 -6.80 12.38 44.25
C SER A 74 -6.05 11.58 45.33
N MET A 75 -5.63 10.34 45.04
CA MET A 75 -4.62 9.64 45.84
C MET A 75 -3.25 9.71 45.18
N ILE A 76 -2.31 10.30 45.92
CA ILE A 76 -0.87 10.30 45.69
C ILE A 76 -0.30 8.96 46.18
N TYR A 77 0.54 8.29 45.39
CA TYR A 77 1.37 7.17 45.87
C TYR A 77 2.86 7.52 45.76
N TYR A 78 3.53 7.60 46.90
CA TYR A 78 4.99 7.52 47.01
C TYR A 78 5.41 6.04 47.05
N SER A 79 6.39 5.66 46.23
CA SER A 79 7.10 4.38 46.38
C SER A 79 8.59 4.62 46.24
N ARG A 80 9.32 4.33 47.32
CA ARG A 80 10.79 4.16 47.33
C ARG A 80 11.09 2.77 46.77
N TYR A 81 12.07 2.68 45.85
CA TYR A 81 12.72 1.50 45.23
C TYR A 81 12.50 1.36 43.70
N PRO A 82 13.52 0.91 42.93
CA PRO A 82 13.63 1.20 41.50
C PRO A 82 12.97 0.16 40.58
N PHE A 83 12.34 0.68 39.52
CA PHE A 83 11.98 0.09 38.22
C PHE A 83 11.89 -1.45 38.07
N LYS A 84 10.68 -1.93 37.76
CA LYS A 84 10.41 -3.02 36.79
C LYS A 84 8.92 -3.05 36.39
N TYR A 85 8.68 -2.91 35.08
CA TYR A 85 7.45 -3.24 34.32
C TYR A 85 6.10 -2.60 34.72
N ILE A 86 5.54 -1.79 33.81
CA ILE A 86 4.11 -1.44 33.76
C ILE A 86 3.53 -2.11 32.51
N SER A 87 2.66 -3.10 32.70
CA SER A 87 1.74 -3.61 31.67
C SER A 87 0.33 -3.11 32.00
N CYS A 88 -0.24 -2.27 31.13
CA CYS A 88 -1.66 -1.94 31.19
C CYS A 88 -2.46 -3.14 30.65
N ALA A 89 -3.30 -3.72 31.50
CA ALA A 89 -4.26 -4.75 31.12
C ALA A 89 -5.52 -4.08 30.55
N ILE A 90 -5.82 -4.37 29.28
CA ILE A 90 -7.15 -4.21 28.67
C ILE A 90 -7.83 -5.59 28.81
N PRO A 91 -9.07 -5.69 29.29
CA PRO A 91 -9.73 -6.97 29.47
C PRO A 91 -10.22 -7.51 28.12
N SER A 92 -9.37 -8.26 27.44
CA SER A 92 -9.79 -9.22 26.42
C SER A 92 -9.85 -10.60 27.06
N ILE A 93 -10.98 -11.29 26.90
CA ILE A 93 -11.21 -12.67 27.32
C ILE A 93 -10.11 -13.55 26.71
N MET A 94 -9.07 -13.83 27.48
CA MET A 94 -8.03 -14.80 27.16
C MET A 94 -8.39 -16.10 27.86
N TRP A 95 -8.63 -17.15 27.08
CA TRP A 95 -8.44 -18.52 27.57
C TRP A 95 -6.97 -18.70 27.94
N TYR A 96 -6.71 -18.77 29.24
CA TYR A 96 -5.39 -19.01 29.80
C TYR A 96 -5.13 -20.52 29.78
N ILE A 97 -4.36 -21.02 28.80
CA ILE A 97 -3.76 -22.36 28.88
C ILE A 97 -2.30 -22.17 29.30
N GLU A 98 -2.02 -22.51 30.55
CA GLU A 98 -0.70 -22.46 31.18
C GLU A 98 0.18 -23.59 30.62
N PHE A 99 1.14 -23.30 29.73
CA PHE A 99 2.16 -24.29 29.34
C PHE A 99 3.26 -24.38 30.42
N ARG A 100 2.99 -25.16 31.48
CA ARG A 100 4.06 -25.69 32.34
C ARG A 100 4.67 -26.93 31.70
N ARG A 101 5.89 -26.76 31.17
CA ARG A 101 7.04 -27.68 31.17
C ARG A 101 6.81 -29.21 31.17
N VAL A 102 7.48 -29.84 30.19
CA VAL A 102 7.92 -31.25 30.06
C VAL A 102 6.92 -32.22 29.43
N ILE A 103 7.08 -32.46 28.13
CA ILE A 103 6.87 -33.79 27.53
C ILE A 103 8.14 -34.12 26.73
N GLY A 104 9.08 -34.80 27.37
CA GLY A 104 9.94 -35.73 26.65
C GLY A 104 9.18 -37.04 26.56
N ILE A 105 8.94 -37.54 25.34
CA ILE A 105 8.43 -38.90 25.17
C ILE A 105 9.64 -39.84 25.30
N MET A 106 9.67 -40.63 26.37
CA MET A 106 10.57 -41.77 26.52
C MET A 106 9.88 -42.98 25.91
N ASP A 107 10.43 -43.53 24.82
CA ASP A 107 10.05 -44.86 24.36
C ASP A 107 10.90 -45.91 25.09
N GLY A 108 10.22 -46.85 25.75
CA GLY A 108 10.81 -48.03 26.37
C GLY A 108 9.91 -49.24 26.16
N PHE A 109 10.44 -50.31 25.57
CA PHE A 109 9.76 -51.60 25.47
C PHE A 109 10.04 -52.46 26.71
N ILE A 110 9.01 -53.09 27.27
CA ILE A 110 9.14 -54.13 28.31
C ILE A 110 8.90 -55.50 27.66
N HIS A 111 9.94 -56.34 27.62
CA HIS A 111 9.80 -57.78 27.50
C HIS A 111 10.80 -58.46 28.44
N GLY A 112 10.31 -59.27 29.38
CA GLY A 112 11.16 -60.05 30.29
C GLY A 112 11.88 -59.26 31.41
N GLY A 113 11.36 -58.10 31.84
CA GLY A 113 11.78 -57.47 33.10
C GLY A 113 13.15 -56.76 33.12
N LYS A 114 13.68 -56.30 31.97
CA LYS A 114 14.82 -55.37 31.94
C LYS A 114 14.57 -54.18 30.99
N TRP A 115 14.92 -52.98 31.44
CA TRP A 115 14.82 -51.72 30.70
C TRP A 115 16.02 -51.51 29.76
N TRP A 116 15.76 -51.11 28.52
CA TRP A 116 16.77 -50.56 27.59
C TRP A 116 16.24 -49.24 27.02
N GLY A 117 17.00 -48.15 27.16
CA GLY A 117 16.65 -46.83 26.64
C GLY A 117 17.38 -46.50 25.33
N ILE A 118 16.65 -45.99 24.33
CA ILE A 118 17.22 -45.36 23.13
C ILE A 118 16.98 -43.84 23.23
N LYS A 119 18.00 -43.05 22.89
CA LYS A 119 18.00 -41.58 22.99
C LYS A 119 17.86 -41.00 21.58
N THR A 120 16.71 -40.44 21.23
CA THR A 120 16.50 -39.77 19.94
C THR A 120 16.55 -38.25 20.15
N THR A 121 17.38 -37.55 19.37
CA THR A 121 17.54 -36.09 19.42
C THR A 121 16.85 -35.49 18.18
N VAL A 122 15.83 -34.66 18.35
CA VAL A 122 15.17 -33.94 17.24
C VAL A 122 15.78 -32.53 17.15
N ARG A 123 16.36 -32.19 16.00
CA ARG A 123 16.75 -30.83 15.61
C ARG A 123 15.60 -30.20 14.79
N GLU A 124 15.44 -28.90 14.96
CA GLU A 124 14.34 -28.06 14.49
C GLU A 124 14.11 -28.07 12.96
N TYR A 125 12.86 -27.77 12.60
CA TYR A 125 12.24 -27.55 11.29
C TYR A 125 11.73 -28.79 10.52
N GLY A 126 10.47 -29.12 10.79
CA GLY A 126 9.64 -29.99 9.95
C GLY A 126 8.24 -30.16 10.54
N VAL A 127 7.24 -29.49 9.96
CA VAL A 127 5.83 -29.81 10.25
C VAL A 127 5.47 -31.01 9.38
N ILE A 128 5.29 -32.19 10.00
CA ILE A 128 4.76 -33.39 9.35
C ILE A 128 3.26 -33.44 9.60
N ILE A 129 2.46 -33.49 8.54
CA ILE A 129 0.99 -33.65 8.60
C ILE A 129 0.66 -35.14 8.53
N PHE A 130 -0.04 -35.67 9.53
CA PHE A 130 -0.70 -36.99 9.48
C PHE A 130 -2.20 -36.79 9.69
N PRO A 131 -3.08 -37.28 8.79
CA PRO A 131 -4.51 -37.28 9.05
C PRO A 131 -4.90 -38.58 9.77
N PHE A 132 -5.42 -38.47 10.99
CA PHE A 132 -6.13 -39.57 11.65
C PHE A 132 -7.61 -39.51 11.27
N LEU A 133 -8.07 -40.48 10.50
CA LEU A 133 -9.48 -40.80 10.30
C LEU A 133 -9.99 -41.57 11.51
N LEU A 134 -10.83 -40.96 12.34
CA LEU A 134 -11.70 -41.67 13.27
C LEU A 134 -13.14 -41.17 13.11
N TRP A 135 -14.03 -42.15 12.97
CA TRP A 135 -15.44 -42.02 12.62
C TRP A 135 -16.29 -41.88 13.88
N ALA A 136 -16.99 -40.75 14.07
CA ALA A 136 -18.27 -40.64 14.79
C ALA A 136 -18.83 -39.20 14.76
N ASN A 137 -20.03 -39.04 14.17
CA ASN A 137 -21.07 -38.03 14.40
C ASN A 137 -20.71 -36.64 14.98
N ASN A 138 -19.98 -35.80 14.24
CA ASN A 138 -19.92 -34.35 14.52
C ASN A 138 -19.60 -33.50 13.26
N PHE A 139 -20.38 -33.68 12.19
CA PHE A 139 -20.17 -33.02 10.90
C PHE A 139 -20.32 -31.48 10.92
N LEU A 140 -21.02 -30.90 11.91
CA LEU A 140 -21.18 -29.45 12.02
C LEU A 140 -20.00 -28.79 12.77
N GLN A 141 -19.51 -29.44 13.82
CA GLN A 141 -18.43 -28.92 14.67
C GLN A 141 -17.08 -28.98 13.95
N ILE A 142 -16.83 -30.06 13.20
CA ILE A 142 -15.61 -30.21 12.38
C ILE A 142 -15.57 -29.17 11.24
N LYS A 143 -16.72 -28.76 10.68
CA LYS A 143 -16.76 -27.71 9.65
C LYS A 143 -16.40 -26.33 10.18
N ILE A 144 -16.86 -26.00 11.39
CA ILE A 144 -16.59 -24.71 12.05
C ILE A 144 -15.12 -24.66 12.48
N GLU A 145 -14.60 -25.71 13.12
CA GLU A 145 -13.20 -25.77 13.52
C GLU A 145 -12.25 -25.80 12.31
N PHE A 146 -12.63 -26.43 11.20
CA PHE A 146 -11.82 -26.42 9.97
C PHE A 146 -11.82 -25.06 9.28
N PHE A 147 -12.94 -24.32 9.29
CA PHE A 147 -13.00 -22.94 8.79
C PHE A 147 -12.21 -21.99 9.69
N GLU A 148 -12.38 -22.06 11.01
CA GLU A 148 -11.61 -21.27 11.97
C GLU A 148 -10.11 -21.60 11.92
N PHE A 149 -9.73 -22.85 11.64
CA PHE A 149 -8.35 -23.26 11.45
C PHE A 149 -7.76 -22.75 10.13
N ILE A 150 -8.53 -22.76 9.04
CA ILE A 150 -8.14 -22.16 7.76
C ILE A 150 -8.00 -20.64 7.92
N ASP A 151 -8.95 -19.98 8.59
CA ASP A 151 -8.93 -18.55 8.88
C ASP A 151 -7.79 -18.16 9.81
N MET A 152 -7.47 -19.00 10.80
CA MET A 152 -6.30 -18.82 11.66
C MET A 152 -5.01 -19.02 10.87
N LEU A 153 -4.95 -19.97 9.94
CA LEU A 153 -3.78 -20.19 9.08
C LEU A 153 -3.61 -19.06 8.06
N THR A 154 -4.68 -18.59 7.42
CA THR A 154 -4.64 -17.43 6.51
C THR A 154 -4.32 -16.17 7.28
N ALA A 155 -4.93 -15.93 8.46
CA ALA A 155 -4.58 -14.81 9.33
C ALA A 155 -3.14 -14.89 9.81
N SER A 156 -2.64 -16.07 10.18
CA SER A 156 -1.23 -16.28 10.56
C SER A 156 -0.29 -16.05 9.39
N TYR A 157 -0.64 -16.51 8.18
CA TYR A 157 0.15 -16.27 6.97
C TYR A 157 0.14 -14.78 6.59
N PHE A 158 -1.00 -14.09 6.73
CA PHE A 158 -1.13 -12.64 6.58
C PHE A 158 -0.28 -11.89 7.63
N PHE A 159 -0.26 -12.37 8.87
CA PHE A 159 0.52 -11.78 9.97
C PHE A 159 2.03 -11.99 9.81
N ILE A 160 2.44 -13.14 9.24
CA ILE A 160 3.84 -13.47 8.95
C ILE A 160 4.39 -12.56 7.83
N ILE A 161 3.60 -12.28 6.79
CA ILE A 161 4.03 -11.37 5.71
C ILE A 161 4.14 -9.93 6.21
N GLN A 162 3.22 -9.46 7.08
CA GLN A 162 3.27 -8.09 7.61
C GLN A 162 4.44 -7.81 8.58
N ASN A 163 5.18 -8.82 9.03
CA ASN A 163 6.37 -8.66 9.88
C ASN A 163 7.64 -9.27 9.26
N THR A 164 7.72 -9.35 7.93
CA THR A 164 8.94 -9.86 7.28
C THR A 164 10.01 -8.77 7.21
N MET A 165 11.09 -8.93 7.97
CA MET A 165 12.28 -8.08 7.91
C MET A 165 13.29 -8.65 6.92
N LEU A 166 13.65 -7.87 5.89
CA LEU A 166 14.75 -8.23 4.99
C LEU A 166 16.09 -7.97 5.66
N LYS A 167 16.90 -9.02 5.85
CA LYS A 167 18.26 -8.92 6.39
C LYS A 167 19.28 -8.88 5.26
N ILE A 168 19.69 -7.68 4.87
CA ILE A 168 20.67 -7.46 3.81
C ILE A 168 22.08 -7.40 4.44
N LYS A 169 23.00 -8.23 3.95
CA LYS A 169 24.42 -8.18 4.35
C LYS A 169 25.24 -7.58 3.22
N TRP A 170 26.00 -6.53 3.53
CA TRP A 170 27.05 -6.02 2.66
C TRP A 170 28.13 -7.09 2.47
N GLY A 171 28.52 -7.40 1.23
CA GLY A 171 29.62 -8.35 0.98
C GLY A 171 29.51 -9.22 -0.26
N GLN A 172 28.46 -9.09 -1.08
CA GLN A 172 28.43 -9.72 -2.41
C GLN A 172 28.30 -8.65 -3.49
N HIS A 173 29.22 -8.69 -4.46
CA HIS A 173 29.09 -7.90 -5.67
C HIS A 173 28.06 -8.55 -6.60
N LEU A 174 27.21 -7.75 -7.23
CA LEU A 174 26.26 -8.25 -8.21
C LEU A 174 26.98 -8.61 -9.53
N SER A 175 26.63 -9.74 -10.12
CA SER A 175 27.07 -10.12 -11.46
C SER A 175 25.96 -10.91 -12.15
N GLY A 176 25.93 -10.85 -13.48
CA GLY A 176 24.96 -11.56 -14.30
C GLY A 176 23.94 -10.65 -14.95
N THR A 177 22.76 -11.22 -15.18
CA THR A 177 21.72 -10.65 -16.03
C THR A 177 20.40 -10.62 -15.28
N VAL A 178 19.61 -9.57 -15.51
CA VAL A 178 18.24 -9.45 -15.02
C VAL A 178 17.30 -9.16 -16.18
N GLU A 179 16.13 -9.78 -16.16
CA GLU A 179 15.03 -9.51 -17.08
C GLU A 179 13.96 -8.73 -16.33
N ILE A 180 13.58 -7.57 -16.88
CA ILE A 180 12.60 -6.70 -16.25
C ILE A 180 11.19 -7.28 -16.43
N SER A 181 10.40 -7.27 -15.36
CA SER A 181 9.04 -7.80 -15.35
C SER A 181 8.05 -6.82 -16.00
N GLY A 182 6.84 -7.29 -16.29
CA GLY A 182 5.75 -6.42 -16.70
C GLY A 182 5.35 -5.39 -15.63
N SER A 183 4.88 -4.24 -16.08
CA SER A 183 4.54 -3.13 -15.22
C SER A 183 3.23 -3.37 -14.47
N LYS A 184 3.28 -3.27 -13.14
CA LYS A 184 2.07 -3.26 -12.30
C LYS A 184 1.14 -2.12 -12.69
N ASN A 185 1.71 -0.92 -12.87
CA ASN A 185 0.95 0.30 -13.11
C ASN A 185 0.26 0.28 -14.47
N ALA A 186 0.77 -0.49 -15.44
CA ALA A 186 0.06 -0.76 -16.70
C ALA A 186 -0.95 -1.92 -16.55
N SER A 187 -0.60 -2.97 -15.81
CA SER A 187 -1.44 -4.15 -15.62
C SER A 187 -2.79 -3.81 -14.98
N LEU A 188 -2.80 -3.05 -13.89
CA LEU A 188 -4.03 -2.75 -13.14
C LEU A 188 -5.11 -2.05 -13.99
N PRO A 189 -4.84 -0.91 -14.68
CA PRO A 189 -5.83 -0.26 -15.52
C PRO A 189 -6.23 -1.10 -16.75
N ILE A 190 -5.31 -1.89 -17.32
CA ILE A 190 -5.64 -2.79 -18.43
C ILE A 190 -6.57 -3.93 -17.98
N ILE A 191 -6.30 -4.55 -16.82
CA ILE A 191 -7.19 -5.56 -16.23
C ILE A 191 -8.57 -4.94 -15.96
N ALA A 192 -8.62 -3.70 -15.43
CA ALA A 192 -9.89 -3.01 -15.21
C ALA A 192 -10.64 -2.74 -16.53
N ALA A 193 -9.96 -2.18 -17.53
CA ALA A 193 -10.55 -1.89 -18.84
C ALA A 193 -11.01 -3.15 -19.59
N SER A 194 -10.37 -4.30 -19.33
CA SER A 194 -10.76 -5.60 -19.88
C SER A 194 -12.20 -6.00 -19.50
N LEU A 195 -12.77 -5.43 -18.42
CA LEU A 195 -14.17 -5.64 -18.04
C LEU A 195 -15.18 -5.12 -19.09
N LEU A 196 -14.72 -4.34 -20.09
CA LEU A 196 -15.52 -3.92 -21.25
C LEU A 196 -15.64 -5.01 -22.34
N LEU A 197 -14.83 -6.06 -22.27
CA LEU A 197 -14.70 -7.13 -23.26
C LEU A 197 -15.25 -8.46 -22.70
N ASP A 198 -15.21 -9.52 -23.50
CA ASP A 198 -15.72 -10.84 -23.10
C ASP A 198 -14.61 -11.78 -22.65
N GLU A 199 -13.51 -11.83 -23.42
CA GLU A 199 -12.33 -12.62 -23.09
C GLU A 199 -11.05 -11.85 -23.38
N VAL A 200 -10.07 -11.95 -22.48
CA VAL A 200 -8.77 -11.29 -22.65
C VAL A 200 -7.65 -12.23 -22.23
N THR A 201 -6.60 -12.29 -23.05
CA THR A 201 -5.32 -12.91 -22.69
C THR A 201 -4.27 -11.83 -22.56
N LEU A 202 -3.79 -11.60 -21.33
CA LEU A 202 -2.74 -10.64 -21.03
C LEU A 202 -1.42 -11.36 -20.77
N LYS A 203 -0.42 -11.12 -21.61
CA LYS A 203 0.95 -11.63 -21.42
C LYS A 203 1.77 -10.64 -20.60
N ASN A 204 2.84 -11.15 -19.97
CA ASN A 204 3.76 -10.37 -19.15
C ASN A 204 3.08 -9.66 -17.96
N VAL A 205 2.11 -10.29 -17.31
CA VAL A 205 1.52 -9.74 -16.09
C VAL A 205 2.43 -10.08 -14.88
N PRO A 206 2.80 -9.12 -14.02
CA PRO A 206 3.64 -9.38 -12.86
C PRO A 206 2.86 -10.15 -11.78
N ARG A 207 3.51 -11.12 -11.12
CA ARG A 207 2.91 -11.96 -10.08
C ARG A 207 3.13 -11.36 -8.69
N ILE A 208 2.43 -10.26 -8.39
CA ILE A 208 2.59 -9.51 -7.15
C ILE A 208 1.26 -9.34 -6.40
N GLY A 209 1.34 -9.04 -5.10
CA GLY A 209 0.18 -8.94 -4.20
C GLY A 209 -0.93 -8.05 -4.73
N ASP A 210 -0.59 -6.84 -5.17
CA ASP A 210 -1.55 -5.88 -5.77
C ASP A 210 -2.35 -6.47 -6.94
N ILE A 211 -1.72 -7.28 -7.79
CA ILE A 211 -2.41 -7.95 -8.91
C ILE A 211 -3.35 -9.03 -8.38
N PHE A 212 -2.90 -9.87 -7.45
CA PHE A 212 -3.75 -10.90 -6.86
C PHE A 212 -4.95 -10.31 -6.11
N SER A 213 -4.75 -9.25 -5.32
CA SER A 213 -5.84 -8.53 -4.64
C SER A 213 -6.83 -7.91 -5.63
N PHE A 214 -6.34 -7.36 -6.75
CA PHE A 214 -7.25 -6.85 -7.78
C PHE A 214 -8.02 -7.97 -8.49
N LEU A 215 -7.39 -9.12 -8.70
CA LEU A 215 -8.05 -10.31 -9.25
C LEU A 215 -9.12 -10.85 -8.32
N GLU A 216 -8.93 -10.81 -7.00
CA GLU A 216 -9.96 -11.16 -6.01
C GLU A 216 -11.19 -10.26 -6.13
N ILE A 217 -10.99 -8.94 -6.30
CA ILE A 217 -12.09 -7.99 -6.51
C ILE A 217 -12.89 -8.36 -7.76
N ILE A 218 -12.25 -8.55 -8.91
CA ILE A 218 -13.00 -8.84 -10.14
C ILE A 218 -13.60 -10.26 -10.14
N ARG A 219 -12.98 -11.23 -9.44
CA ARG A 219 -13.59 -12.56 -9.25
C ARG A 219 -14.88 -12.51 -8.44
N SER A 220 -14.99 -11.58 -7.48
CA SER A 220 -16.25 -11.35 -6.76
C SER A 220 -17.38 -10.87 -7.68
N LEU A 221 -17.06 -10.33 -8.86
CA LEU A 221 -18.03 -9.96 -9.89
C LEU A 221 -18.42 -11.15 -10.79
N GLY A 222 -17.87 -12.34 -10.58
CA GLY A 222 -18.08 -13.51 -11.44
C GLY A 222 -17.02 -13.70 -12.55
N VAL A 223 -16.01 -12.82 -12.63
CA VAL A 223 -14.93 -12.97 -13.63
C VAL A 223 -14.09 -14.21 -13.32
N VAL A 224 -13.92 -15.08 -14.31
CA VAL A 224 -12.98 -16.19 -14.24
C VAL A 224 -11.61 -15.67 -14.67
N ALA A 225 -10.61 -15.78 -13.80
CA ALA A 225 -9.25 -15.31 -14.06
C ALA A 225 -8.24 -16.40 -13.72
N GLU A 226 -7.55 -16.92 -14.73
CA GLU A 226 -6.57 -18.00 -14.64
C GLU A 226 -5.18 -17.49 -14.99
N PHE A 227 -4.19 -17.84 -14.18
CA PHE A 227 -2.85 -17.24 -14.27
C PHE A 227 -1.79 -18.33 -14.44
N GLU A 228 -1.20 -18.43 -15.62
CA GLU A 228 -0.17 -19.40 -15.99
C GLU A 228 1.06 -18.69 -16.59
N SER A 229 2.26 -18.95 -16.05
CA SER A 229 3.54 -18.48 -16.64
C SER A 229 3.55 -17.01 -17.09
N ASN A 230 3.16 -16.08 -16.19
CA ASN A 230 3.08 -14.62 -16.47
C ASN A 230 2.04 -14.23 -17.53
N THR A 231 1.14 -15.16 -17.88
CA THR A 231 -0.03 -14.95 -18.72
C THR A 231 -1.29 -15.07 -17.88
N LEU A 232 -2.17 -14.09 -18.03
CA LEU A 232 -3.45 -14.01 -17.36
C LEU A 232 -4.55 -14.16 -18.41
N HIS A 233 -5.31 -15.24 -18.30
CA HIS A 233 -6.52 -15.48 -19.07
C HIS A 233 -7.72 -15.04 -18.26
N MET A 234 -8.58 -14.21 -18.85
CA MET A 234 -9.78 -13.73 -18.20
C MET A 234 -10.99 -13.95 -19.09
N ASN A 235 -12.06 -14.47 -18.47
CA ASN A 235 -13.38 -14.54 -19.06
C ASN A 235 -14.35 -13.74 -18.18
N MET A 236 -14.98 -12.74 -18.78
CA MET A 236 -15.83 -11.74 -18.14
C MET A 236 -17.32 -12.14 -18.17
N ARG A 237 -17.64 -13.40 -18.50
CA ARG A 237 -19.01 -13.93 -18.59
C ARG A 237 -19.18 -15.17 -17.70
N PRO A 238 -20.21 -15.21 -16.82
CA PRO A 238 -21.13 -14.12 -16.49
C PRO A 238 -20.49 -13.08 -15.55
N MET A 239 -20.93 -11.81 -15.60
CA MET A 239 -20.59 -10.81 -14.58
C MET A 239 -21.85 -10.30 -13.88
N ASN A 240 -21.79 -10.14 -12.56
CA ASN A 240 -22.86 -9.63 -11.73
C ASN A 240 -22.35 -8.63 -10.67
N THR A 241 -22.79 -7.38 -10.71
CA THR A 241 -22.38 -6.36 -9.72
C THR A 241 -23.04 -6.50 -8.37
N SER A 242 -24.18 -7.20 -8.25
CA SER A 242 -24.78 -7.44 -6.92
C SER A 242 -23.93 -8.34 -6.02
N GLU A 243 -22.87 -8.94 -6.58
CA GLU A 243 -21.95 -9.86 -5.90
C GLU A 243 -20.61 -9.20 -5.53
N MET A 244 -20.41 -7.91 -5.88
CA MET A 244 -19.17 -7.19 -5.56
C MET A 244 -18.97 -7.07 -4.05
N ASP A 245 -17.86 -7.61 -3.54
CA ASP A 245 -17.53 -7.56 -2.12
C ASP A 245 -17.08 -6.13 -1.70
N PRO A 246 -17.85 -5.40 -0.88
CA PRO A 246 -17.49 -4.05 -0.46
C PRO A 246 -16.21 -3.98 0.38
N GLU A 247 -15.88 -5.04 1.13
CA GLU A 247 -14.70 -5.04 1.99
C GLU A 247 -13.40 -5.09 1.17
N LEU A 248 -13.38 -5.86 0.08
CA LEU A 248 -12.23 -5.94 -0.82
C LEU A 248 -11.98 -4.59 -1.51
N VAL A 249 -13.04 -3.87 -1.86
CA VAL A 249 -12.96 -2.56 -2.52
C VAL A 249 -12.38 -1.48 -1.60
N GLN A 250 -12.78 -1.47 -0.32
CA GLN A 250 -12.22 -0.53 0.68
C GLN A 250 -10.73 -0.73 0.93
N LYS A 251 -10.28 -1.99 0.89
CA LYS A 251 -8.88 -2.36 1.22
C LYS A 251 -7.90 -1.97 0.12
N PHE A 252 -8.34 -1.74 -1.11
CA PHE A 252 -7.43 -1.57 -2.25
C PHE A 252 -7.70 -0.31 -3.07
N ARG A 253 -6.75 0.64 -3.08
CA ARG A 253 -6.92 1.94 -3.76
C ARG A 253 -7.19 1.84 -5.26
N ALA A 254 -6.57 0.87 -5.95
CA ALA A 254 -6.73 0.73 -7.40
C ALA A 254 -8.12 0.22 -7.80
N SER A 255 -8.98 -0.15 -6.83
CA SER A 255 -10.38 -0.49 -7.07
C SER A 255 -11.15 0.62 -7.79
N ILE A 256 -10.72 1.89 -7.67
CA ILE A 256 -11.28 3.04 -8.39
C ILE A 256 -11.24 2.86 -9.91
N LEU A 257 -10.32 2.04 -10.44
CA LEU A 257 -10.19 1.77 -11.87
C LEU A 257 -11.37 0.97 -12.43
N THR A 258 -12.11 0.26 -11.57
CA THR A 258 -13.31 -0.48 -11.97
C THR A 258 -14.53 0.43 -12.19
N LEU A 259 -14.47 1.70 -11.75
CA LEU A 259 -15.59 2.63 -11.78
C LEU A 259 -16.16 2.81 -13.19
N ALA A 260 -15.30 3.17 -14.16
CA ALA A 260 -15.69 3.40 -15.54
C ALA A 260 -16.29 2.17 -16.24
N PRO A 261 -15.60 1.00 -16.28
CA PRO A 261 -16.13 -0.16 -16.99
C PRO A 261 -17.40 -0.73 -16.35
N LEU A 262 -17.52 -0.73 -15.01
CA LEU A 262 -18.74 -1.17 -14.34
C LEU A 262 -19.90 -0.22 -14.59
N LEU A 263 -19.66 1.09 -14.54
CA LEU A 263 -20.70 2.08 -14.80
C LEU A 263 -21.22 1.99 -16.25
N HIS A 264 -20.36 1.66 -17.21
CA HIS A 264 -20.79 1.36 -18.59
C HIS A 264 -21.70 0.13 -18.64
N LYS A 265 -21.28 -0.98 -18.01
CA LYS A 265 -21.99 -2.26 -18.13
C LYS A 265 -23.33 -2.28 -17.37
N PHE A 266 -23.41 -1.60 -16.23
CA PHE A 266 -24.54 -1.70 -15.31
C PHE A 266 -25.36 -0.42 -15.17
N GLY A 267 -24.85 0.74 -15.61
CA GLY A 267 -25.54 2.04 -15.53
C GLY A 267 -25.69 2.61 -14.11
N SER A 268 -25.30 1.86 -13.07
CA SER A 268 -25.29 2.29 -11.68
C SER A 268 -24.25 1.50 -10.90
N ILE A 269 -23.57 2.17 -9.97
CA ILE A 269 -22.52 1.60 -9.12
C ILE A 269 -22.57 2.27 -7.76
N ASN A 270 -22.35 1.47 -6.71
CA ASN A 270 -22.15 1.93 -5.35
C ASN A 270 -20.88 1.26 -4.81
N ILE A 271 -19.76 1.99 -4.84
CA ILE A 271 -18.51 1.50 -4.27
C ILE A 271 -18.13 2.33 -3.05
N PRO A 272 -17.62 1.70 -1.99
CA PRO A 272 -17.07 2.46 -0.87
C PRO A 272 -15.84 3.27 -1.32
N TYR A 273 -15.51 4.32 -0.59
CA TYR A 273 -14.32 5.11 -0.91
C TYR A 273 -13.06 4.23 -0.87
N PRO A 274 -12.17 4.34 -1.86
CA PRO A 274 -10.93 3.58 -1.89
C PRO A 274 -10.00 3.99 -0.72
N GLY A 275 -9.59 3.03 0.11
CA GLY A 275 -8.67 3.22 1.23
C GLY A 275 -7.20 2.88 0.89
N GLY A 276 -6.38 2.69 1.93
CA GLY A 276 -5.11 1.93 1.82
C GLY A 276 -3.83 2.68 1.42
N CYS A 277 -3.70 4.00 1.64
CA CYS A 277 -2.43 4.69 1.36
C CYS A 277 -2.05 5.71 2.45
N ASN A 278 -0.83 5.54 3.01
CA ASN A 278 -0.24 6.48 3.97
C ASN A 278 0.36 7.74 3.29
N ILE A 279 0.34 7.82 1.96
CA ILE A 279 0.94 8.92 1.19
C ILE A 279 -0.12 9.99 0.89
N GLY A 280 -0.36 10.87 1.87
CA GLY A 280 -1.14 12.09 1.73
C GLY A 280 -2.61 11.90 1.34
N LYS A 281 -3.36 13.02 1.30
CA LYS A 281 -4.72 13.03 0.73
C LYS A 281 -4.60 13.07 -0.79
N ARG A 282 -4.89 11.96 -1.46
CA ARG A 282 -4.97 11.94 -2.94
C ARG A 282 -6.44 12.05 -3.35
N PRO A 283 -6.88 13.24 -3.82
CA PRO A 283 -8.27 13.48 -4.18
C PRO A 283 -8.75 12.49 -5.25
N ILE A 284 -10.05 12.21 -5.27
CA ILE A 284 -10.70 11.43 -6.33
C ILE A 284 -11.60 12.30 -7.20
N ASP A 285 -11.62 13.61 -6.92
CA ASP A 285 -12.56 14.58 -7.48
C ASP A 285 -12.54 14.55 -9.01
N GLU A 286 -11.38 14.50 -9.66
CA GLU A 286 -11.27 14.46 -11.12
C GLU A 286 -11.93 13.22 -11.75
N HIS A 287 -11.93 12.07 -11.05
CA HIS A 287 -12.66 10.89 -11.51
C HIS A 287 -14.17 11.15 -11.51
N ILE A 288 -14.68 11.72 -10.42
CA ILE A 288 -16.11 11.93 -10.21
C ILE A 288 -16.63 13.08 -11.07
N ASN A 289 -15.89 14.19 -11.13
CA ASN A 289 -16.22 15.38 -11.92
C ASN A 289 -16.29 15.04 -13.41
N GLY A 290 -15.29 14.34 -13.95
CA GLY A 290 -15.32 13.95 -15.36
C GLY A 290 -16.47 12.98 -15.69
N LEU A 291 -16.85 12.09 -14.76
CA LEU A 291 -18.04 11.24 -14.93
C LEU A 291 -19.35 12.05 -14.84
N LYS A 292 -19.43 13.05 -13.96
CA LYS A 292 -20.57 13.99 -13.88
C LYS A 292 -20.72 14.81 -15.17
N GLU A 293 -19.62 15.31 -15.72
CA GLU A 293 -19.60 16.11 -16.95
C GLU A 293 -20.08 15.33 -18.19
N ILE A 294 -19.88 14.02 -18.21
CA ILE A 294 -20.43 13.15 -19.26
C ILE A 294 -21.85 12.65 -18.95
N GLY A 295 -22.53 13.13 -17.90
CA GLY A 295 -23.97 12.90 -17.67
C GLY A 295 -24.33 11.97 -16.51
N TYR A 296 -23.37 11.45 -15.75
CA TYR A 296 -23.68 10.64 -14.57
C TYR A 296 -24.03 11.51 -13.36
N THR A 297 -24.98 11.05 -12.55
CA THR A 297 -25.34 11.73 -11.31
C THR A 297 -24.62 11.07 -10.13
N SER A 298 -23.99 11.87 -9.27
CA SER A 298 -23.48 11.39 -7.99
C SER A 298 -24.38 11.81 -6.85
N THR A 299 -24.76 10.85 -6.01
CA THR A 299 -25.34 11.13 -4.69
C THR A 299 -24.32 10.71 -3.66
N ASP A 300 -23.31 11.56 -3.45
CA ASP A 300 -22.23 11.26 -2.53
C ASP A 300 -22.81 11.05 -1.12
N LYS A 301 -22.63 9.84 -0.57
CA LYS A 301 -22.85 9.56 0.85
C LYS A 301 -21.50 9.68 1.55
N LEU A 302 -21.51 9.92 2.87
CA LEU A 302 -20.27 10.12 3.64
C LEU A 302 -19.22 9.00 3.41
N ASP A 303 -19.66 7.76 3.15
CA ASP A 303 -18.78 6.58 3.13
C ASP A 303 -18.76 5.82 1.79
N SER A 304 -19.49 6.27 0.77
CA SER A 304 -19.49 5.62 -0.54
C SER A 304 -19.73 6.56 -1.73
N ILE A 305 -19.18 6.16 -2.87
CA ILE A 305 -19.37 6.77 -4.18
C ILE A 305 -20.55 6.06 -4.85
N HIS A 306 -21.66 6.78 -4.99
CA HIS A 306 -22.82 6.30 -5.73
C HIS A 306 -22.97 7.09 -7.03
N LEU A 307 -22.68 6.44 -8.17
CA LEU A 307 -22.88 7.00 -9.49
C LEU A 307 -23.96 6.21 -10.23
N SER A 308 -24.90 6.92 -10.85
CA SER A 308 -25.94 6.32 -11.67
C SER A 308 -26.30 7.20 -12.87
N GLY A 309 -26.82 6.58 -13.92
CA GLY A 309 -27.29 7.27 -15.12
C GLY A 309 -26.75 6.66 -16.40
N LYS A 310 -26.75 7.46 -17.46
CA LYS A 310 -26.19 7.09 -18.76
C LYS A 310 -25.32 8.23 -19.26
N ALA A 311 -24.24 7.89 -19.94
CA ALA A 311 -23.39 8.90 -20.55
C ALA A 311 -24.16 9.67 -21.65
N GLU A 312 -24.11 10.99 -21.58
CA GLU A 312 -24.65 11.91 -22.58
C GLU A 312 -23.85 11.82 -23.88
N SER A 313 -24.57 11.92 -24.99
CA SER A 313 -23.98 12.01 -26.32
C SER A 313 -23.42 13.40 -26.62
N GLY A 314 -22.60 13.51 -27.67
CA GLY A 314 -22.11 14.80 -28.18
C GLY A 314 -20.66 15.09 -27.82
N GLU A 315 -20.20 16.30 -28.11
CA GLU A 315 -18.82 16.71 -27.79
C GLU A 315 -18.67 17.04 -26.30
N LYS A 316 -17.59 16.56 -25.68
CA LYS A 316 -17.27 16.81 -24.26
C LYS A 316 -15.82 17.23 -24.09
N HIS A 317 -15.57 18.18 -23.20
CA HIS A 317 -14.24 18.60 -22.79
C HIS A 317 -14.09 18.33 -21.29
N LEU A 318 -13.18 17.45 -20.94
CA LEU A 318 -12.91 17.01 -19.57
C LEU A 318 -11.51 17.46 -19.17
N TYR A 319 -11.24 17.50 -17.87
CA TYR A 319 -9.92 17.81 -17.32
C TYR A 319 -9.49 16.68 -16.39
N ALA A 320 -8.23 16.23 -16.52
CA ALA A 320 -7.69 15.15 -15.68
C ALA A 320 -6.63 15.62 -14.68
N GLY A 321 -6.20 16.88 -14.75
CA GLY A 321 -5.28 17.49 -13.77
C GLY A 321 -3.92 16.77 -13.63
N PHE A 322 -3.43 16.12 -14.69
CA PHE A 322 -2.26 15.23 -14.70
C PHE A 322 -2.35 14.05 -13.74
N MET A 323 -3.55 13.70 -13.27
CA MET A 323 -3.77 12.52 -12.44
C MET A 323 -3.83 11.27 -13.31
N VAL A 324 -2.86 10.38 -13.13
CA VAL A 324 -2.73 9.11 -13.86
C VAL A 324 -4.04 8.32 -13.85
N THR A 325 -4.53 7.96 -12.66
CA THR A 325 -5.70 7.08 -12.53
C THR A 325 -7.00 7.76 -12.99
N ALA A 326 -7.09 9.09 -12.87
CA ALA A 326 -8.24 9.83 -13.38
C ALA A 326 -8.23 9.80 -14.91
N THR A 327 -7.08 10.05 -15.53
CA THR A 327 -6.88 9.94 -16.98
C THR A 327 -7.28 8.55 -17.48
N GLU A 328 -6.80 7.48 -16.84
CA GLU A 328 -7.13 6.09 -17.19
C GLU A 328 -8.64 5.80 -17.11
N ASN A 329 -9.30 6.27 -16.05
CA ASN A 329 -10.75 6.14 -15.89
C ASN A 329 -11.52 6.91 -16.97
N LEU A 330 -11.15 8.16 -17.22
CA LEU A 330 -11.83 9.01 -18.20
C LEU A 330 -11.63 8.47 -19.62
N ILE A 331 -10.46 7.93 -19.95
CA ILE A 331 -10.26 7.21 -21.22
C ILE A 331 -11.25 6.04 -21.30
N THR A 332 -11.23 5.16 -20.31
CA THR A 332 -12.05 3.94 -20.28
C THR A 332 -13.55 4.24 -20.31
N ALA A 333 -14.00 5.32 -19.67
CA ALA A 333 -15.40 5.73 -19.66
C ALA A 333 -15.89 6.23 -21.03
N ASN A 334 -15.00 6.74 -21.87
CA ASN A 334 -15.35 7.44 -23.11
C ASN A 334 -15.16 6.60 -24.38
N VAL A 335 -14.47 5.45 -24.33
CA VAL A 335 -14.21 4.64 -25.54
C VAL A 335 -15.48 4.13 -26.24
N ARG A 336 -16.61 4.05 -25.55
CA ARG A 336 -17.92 3.64 -26.12
C ARG A 336 -19.00 4.73 -26.00
N ARG A 337 -18.64 5.95 -25.58
CA ARG A 337 -19.59 7.05 -25.45
C ARG A 337 -19.86 7.67 -26.81
N SER A 338 -21.12 7.87 -27.17
CA SER A 338 -21.47 8.49 -28.46
C SER A 338 -20.96 9.94 -28.55
N GLY A 339 -20.06 10.21 -29.49
CA GLY A 339 -19.49 11.54 -29.74
C GLY A 339 -17.99 11.63 -29.47
N LYS A 340 -17.46 12.85 -29.56
CA LYS A 340 -16.05 13.15 -29.30
C LYS A 340 -15.82 13.60 -27.88
N THR A 341 -14.76 13.13 -27.25
CA THR A 341 -14.29 13.60 -25.95
C THR A 341 -12.86 14.09 -26.07
N PHE A 342 -12.57 15.26 -25.51
CA PHE A 342 -11.23 15.77 -25.32
C PHE A 342 -10.92 15.79 -23.84
N ILE A 343 -9.89 15.06 -23.42
CA ILE A 343 -9.41 15.05 -22.03
C ILE A 343 -8.14 15.89 -21.96
N HIS A 344 -8.26 17.08 -21.39
CA HIS A 344 -7.16 18.04 -21.24
C HIS A 344 -6.35 17.76 -19.99
N LEU A 345 -5.09 18.19 -20.00
CA LEU A 345 -4.15 17.96 -18.89
C LEU A 345 -4.07 16.47 -18.53
N SER A 346 -4.06 15.61 -19.54
CA SER A 346 -3.96 14.16 -19.38
C SER A 346 -2.55 13.78 -18.92
N ALA A 347 -2.50 12.81 -18.01
CA ALA A 347 -1.28 12.09 -17.74
C ALA A 347 -0.91 11.23 -18.97
N ILE A 348 0.36 11.22 -19.37
CA ILE A 348 0.86 10.47 -20.56
C ILE A 348 1.98 9.51 -20.17
N GLU A 349 2.01 9.09 -18.91
CA GLU A 349 2.95 8.11 -18.41
C GLU A 349 2.89 6.83 -19.26
N PRO A 350 3.99 6.06 -19.34
CA PRO A 350 4.07 4.86 -20.20
C PRO A 350 2.94 3.85 -19.96
N HIS A 351 2.44 3.74 -18.73
CA HIS A 351 1.32 2.85 -18.40
C HIS A 351 -0.03 3.36 -18.89
N VAL A 352 -0.25 4.69 -18.93
CA VAL A 352 -1.44 5.29 -19.55
C VAL A 352 -1.41 5.05 -21.07
N ILE A 353 -0.25 5.22 -21.69
CA ILE A 353 -0.09 4.92 -23.13
C ILE A 353 -0.30 3.43 -23.41
N ASN A 354 0.16 2.54 -22.53
CA ASN A 354 -0.08 1.09 -22.70
C ASN A 354 -1.58 0.74 -22.59
N LEU A 355 -2.35 1.42 -21.74
CA LEU A 355 -3.81 1.33 -21.72
C LEU A 355 -4.43 1.81 -23.04
N VAL A 356 -3.96 2.94 -23.58
CA VAL A 356 -4.42 3.46 -24.87
C VAL A 356 -4.14 2.45 -25.99
N ASP A 357 -2.96 1.84 -26.01
CA ASP A 357 -2.59 0.82 -27.00
C ASP A 357 -3.45 -0.44 -26.88
N PHE A 358 -3.75 -0.88 -25.65
CA PHE A 358 -4.67 -1.98 -25.38
C PHE A 358 -6.09 -1.67 -25.91
N LEU A 359 -6.63 -0.51 -25.58
CA LEU A 359 -7.97 -0.11 -26.01
C LEU A 359 -8.05 0.08 -27.54
N LYS A 360 -7.01 0.64 -28.16
CA LYS A 360 -6.87 0.69 -29.62
C LYS A 360 -6.84 -0.70 -30.25
N LYS A 361 -6.10 -1.64 -29.65
CA LYS A 361 -6.07 -3.04 -30.08
C LYS A 361 -7.46 -3.67 -30.00
N ALA A 362 -8.25 -3.31 -28.98
CA ALA A 362 -9.65 -3.70 -28.82
C ALA A 362 -10.62 -2.96 -29.76
N GLY A 363 -10.15 -2.02 -30.58
CA GLY A 363 -10.97 -1.30 -31.57
C GLY A 363 -11.41 0.12 -31.18
N ALA A 364 -10.92 0.67 -30.07
CA ALA A 364 -11.21 2.06 -29.69
C ALA A 364 -10.51 3.06 -30.62
N ASN A 365 -11.13 4.23 -30.83
CA ASN A 365 -10.54 5.33 -31.58
C ASN A 365 -10.03 6.42 -30.63
N ILE A 366 -8.71 6.44 -30.42
CA ILE A 366 -8.03 7.34 -29.47
C ILE A 366 -6.85 8.03 -30.18
N VAL A 367 -6.69 9.33 -29.98
CA VAL A 367 -5.54 10.12 -30.46
C VAL A 367 -4.94 10.83 -29.25
N VAL A 368 -3.62 10.68 -29.06
CA VAL A 368 -2.88 11.36 -27.99
C VAL A 368 -2.10 12.50 -28.65
N HIS A 369 -2.40 13.73 -28.25
CA HIS A 369 -1.75 14.94 -28.75
C HIS A 369 -0.55 15.32 -27.86
N TYR A 370 0.40 16.08 -28.43
CA TYR A 370 1.63 16.46 -27.74
C TYR A 370 1.40 17.40 -26.54
N ASP A 371 0.30 18.15 -26.56
CA ASP A 371 -0.08 19.13 -25.54
C ASP A 371 -0.77 18.50 -24.31
N HIS A 372 -0.65 17.17 -24.12
CA HIS A 372 -1.35 16.41 -23.10
C HIS A 372 -2.89 16.39 -23.28
N THR A 373 -3.38 16.58 -24.50
CA THR A 373 -4.79 16.33 -24.84
C THR A 373 -4.98 14.92 -25.37
N ILE A 374 -5.93 14.16 -24.82
CA ILE A 374 -6.35 12.87 -25.37
C ILE A 374 -7.73 13.05 -26.02
N GLU A 375 -7.80 12.86 -27.34
CA GLU A 375 -9.05 12.85 -28.11
C GLU A 375 -9.56 11.42 -28.24
N ILE A 376 -10.84 11.21 -27.95
CA ILE A 376 -11.52 9.92 -28.04
C ILE A 376 -12.77 10.11 -28.89
N THR A 377 -12.93 9.29 -29.92
CA THR A 377 -14.21 9.17 -30.64
C THR A 377 -14.82 7.84 -30.23
N GLY A 378 -15.90 7.87 -29.45
CA GLY A 378 -16.45 6.63 -28.95
C GLY A 378 -17.05 5.75 -30.05
N VAL A 379 -16.91 4.44 -29.87
CA VAL A 379 -17.33 3.41 -30.83
C VAL A 379 -18.50 2.59 -30.30
N ASP A 380 -19.33 2.05 -31.18
CA ASP A 380 -20.51 1.26 -30.78
C ASP A 380 -20.12 -0.04 -30.05
N SER A 381 -19.05 -0.68 -30.50
CA SER A 381 -18.55 -1.95 -29.98
C SER A 381 -17.02 -2.02 -29.98
N LEU A 382 -16.48 -2.76 -29.02
CA LEU A 382 -15.08 -3.22 -29.00
C LEU A 382 -15.03 -4.69 -29.42
N GLN A 383 -13.84 -5.20 -29.70
CA GLN A 383 -13.61 -6.63 -29.95
C GLN A 383 -13.99 -7.46 -28.72
N GLU A 384 -14.65 -8.60 -28.94
CA GLU A 384 -15.03 -9.49 -27.85
C GLU A 384 -13.80 -10.17 -27.21
N HIS A 385 -12.78 -10.47 -28.03
CA HIS A 385 -11.58 -11.23 -27.64
C HIS A 385 -10.32 -10.44 -27.97
N VAL A 386 -9.43 -10.24 -27.00
CA VAL A 386 -8.16 -9.53 -27.21
C VAL A 386 -6.99 -10.26 -26.57
N GLU A 387 -5.91 -10.44 -27.33
CA GLU A 387 -4.59 -10.80 -26.80
C GLU A 387 -3.70 -9.56 -26.78
N PHE A 388 -3.05 -9.31 -25.65
CA PHE A 388 -2.19 -8.15 -25.45
C PHE A 388 -1.03 -8.47 -24.50
N SER A 389 0.11 -7.77 -24.65
CA SER A 389 1.26 -7.91 -23.75
C SER A 389 1.46 -6.62 -22.96
N ILE A 390 1.58 -6.74 -21.65
CA ILE A 390 1.88 -5.61 -20.77
C ILE A 390 3.32 -5.14 -21.02
N THR A 391 3.52 -3.83 -21.03
CA THR A 391 4.86 -3.22 -21.12
C THR A 391 5.72 -3.54 -19.90
N HIS A 392 7.04 -3.59 -20.08
CA HIS A 392 7.99 -3.77 -19.00
C HIS A 392 8.00 -2.60 -18.00
N ASP A 393 8.33 -2.88 -16.75
CA ASP A 393 8.33 -1.89 -15.67
C ASP A 393 9.59 -1.01 -15.71
N TYR A 394 9.45 0.20 -16.26
CA TYR A 394 10.55 1.14 -16.33
C TYR A 394 11.06 1.60 -14.95
N ILE A 395 10.25 1.49 -13.88
CA ILE A 395 10.71 1.78 -12.51
C ILE A 395 11.58 0.66 -11.97
N GLU A 396 11.22 -0.60 -12.26
CA GLU A 396 12.08 -1.74 -11.94
C GLU A 396 13.40 -1.65 -12.71
N ALA A 397 13.35 -1.36 -14.01
CA ALA A 397 14.54 -1.13 -14.84
C ALA A 397 15.44 -0.04 -14.26
N GLY A 398 14.87 1.13 -13.91
CA GLY A 398 15.61 2.22 -13.28
C GLY A 398 16.25 1.84 -11.94
N THR A 399 15.59 0.99 -11.16
CA THR A 399 16.12 0.46 -9.89
C THR A 399 17.33 -0.42 -10.13
N PHE A 400 17.26 -1.35 -11.08
CA PHE A 400 18.40 -2.20 -11.44
C PHE A 400 19.56 -1.42 -12.06
N ILE A 401 19.29 -0.32 -12.78
CA ILE A 401 20.36 0.58 -13.24
C ILE A 401 21.18 1.11 -12.05
N ILE A 402 20.53 1.55 -10.98
CA ILE A 402 21.24 2.02 -9.78
C ILE A 402 21.97 0.89 -9.06
N PHE A 403 21.35 -0.30 -8.96
CA PHE A 403 22.03 -1.47 -8.39
C PHE A 403 23.27 -1.87 -9.20
N GLY A 404 23.20 -1.84 -10.53
CA GLY A 404 24.34 -2.06 -11.40
C GLY A 404 25.46 -1.05 -11.15
N ALA A 405 25.10 0.23 -11.03
CA ALA A 405 26.05 1.30 -10.77
C ALA A 405 26.76 1.17 -9.41
N LEU A 406 26.03 0.84 -8.35
CA LEU A 406 26.57 0.83 -6.97
C LEU A 406 27.17 -0.51 -6.53
N ALA A 407 26.54 -1.62 -6.93
CA ALA A 407 26.77 -2.93 -6.30
C ALA A 407 27.37 -3.97 -7.26
N SER A 408 27.40 -3.75 -8.57
CA SER A 408 28.00 -4.74 -9.49
C SER A 408 29.49 -4.94 -9.26
N GLU A 409 30.02 -6.12 -9.60
CA GLU A 409 31.45 -6.39 -9.56
C GLU A 409 32.15 -5.60 -10.68
N LYS A 410 31.66 -5.79 -11.90
CA LYS A 410 32.13 -5.10 -13.10
C LYS A 410 30.96 -4.46 -13.84
N TYR A 411 29.93 -5.24 -14.14
CA TYR A 411 28.69 -4.81 -14.73
C TYR A 411 27.57 -5.82 -14.45
N ILE A 412 26.32 -5.40 -14.72
CA ILE A 412 25.18 -6.29 -14.95
C ILE A 412 24.56 -5.96 -16.30
N ASP A 413 23.89 -6.94 -16.90
CA ASP A 413 23.10 -6.74 -18.12
C ASP A 413 21.61 -6.73 -17.77
N ILE A 414 20.88 -5.71 -18.22
CA ILE A 414 19.45 -5.53 -17.96
C ILE A 414 18.72 -5.71 -19.28
N HIS A 415 17.95 -6.79 -19.43
CA HIS A 415 17.07 -7.01 -20.58
C HIS A 415 15.74 -6.30 -20.38
N HIS A 416 15.17 -5.77 -21.46
CA HIS A 416 13.95 -4.97 -21.44
C HIS A 416 14.08 -3.73 -20.56
N ALA A 417 15.19 -3.03 -20.72
CA ALA A 417 15.60 -1.91 -19.87
C ALA A 417 14.78 -0.63 -20.10
N CYS A 418 13.82 -0.61 -21.02
CA CYS A 418 12.96 0.54 -21.29
C CYS A 418 13.77 1.81 -21.62
N ILE A 419 14.86 1.68 -22.40
CA ILE A 419 15.87 2.75 -22.58
C ILE A 419 15.23 4.05 -23.07
N ASN A 420 14.33 3.96 -24.05
CA ASN A 420 13.65 5.11 -24.64
C ASN A 420 12.69 5.81 -23.65
N ILE A 421 12.02 5.03 -22.78
CA ILE A 421 11.12 5.55 -21.75
C ILE A 421 11.94 6.25 -20.64
N LEU A 422 13.10 5.69 -20.29
CA LEU A 422 13.97 6.21 -19.23
C LEU A 422 14.89 7.35 -19.67
N THR A 423 14.65 8.00 -20.81
CA THR A 423 15.54 9.03 -21.37
C THR A 423 15.98 10.09 -20.36
N SER A 424 15.03 10.68 -19.60
CA SER A 424 15.34 11.70 -18.58
C SER A 424 16.18 11.13 -17.42
N PHE A 425 15.82 9.95 -16.93
CA PHE A 425 16.50 9.27 -15.83
C PHE A 425 17.92 8.82 -16.22
N ILE A 426 18.09 8.20 -17.37
CA ILE A 426 19.38 7.78 -17.93
C ILE A 426 20.27 9.00 -18.18
N GLY A 427 19.70 10.11 -18.66
CA GLY A 427 20.41 11.39 -18.80
C GLY A 427 21.03 11.84 -17.48
N LYS A 428 20.25 11.80 -16.39
CA LYS A 428 20.74 12.15 -15.04
C LYS A 428 21.74 11.14 -14.47
N CYS A 429 21.58 9.86 -14.76
CA CYS A 429 22.57 8.85 -14.40
C CYS A 429 23.92 9.12 -15.10
N ARG A 430 23.91 9.45 -16.40
CA ARG A 430 25.12 9.82 -17.16
C ARG A 430 25.76 11.10 -16.62
N GLU A 431 24.95 12.13 -16.31
CA GLU A 431 25.42 13.37 -15.68
C GLU A 431 26.12 13.10 -14.35
N ALA A 432 25.62 12.16 -13.54
CA ALA A 432 26.22 11.73 -12.28
C ALA A 432 27.48 10.85 -12.44
N GLY A 433 27.85 10.46 -13.67
CA GLY A 433 29.02 9.63 -13.96
C GLY A 433 28.74 8.13 -14.09
N VAL A 434 27.48 7.70 -14.13
CA VAL A 434 27.14 6.28 -14.33
C VAL A 434 27.46 5.88 -15.76
N ARG A 435 28.29 4.85 -15.92
CA ARG A 435 28.67 4.29 -17.22
C ARG A 435 27.71 3.18 -17.63
N MET A 436 27.14 3.32 -18.82
CA MET A 436 26.19 2.37 -19.41
C MET A 436 26.49 2.18 -20.89
N GLU A 437 26.23 0.99 -21.40
CA GLU A 437 26.38 0.62 -22.82
C GLU A 437 25.06 0.00 -23.30
N ASP A 438 24.51 0.54 -24.40
CA ASP A 438 23.36 -0.04 -25.07
C ASP A 438 23.84 -1.20 -25.96
N LEU A 439 23.41 -2.41 -25.64
CA LEU A 439 23.78 -3.64 -26.36
C LEU A 439 22.79 -3.98 -27.49
N GLY A 440 21.79 -3.13 -27.73
CA GLY A 440 20.69 -3.39 -28.65
C GLY A 440 19.60 -4.27 -28.05
N ASN A 441 18.49 -4.45 -28.78
CA ASN A 441 17.32 -5.24 -28.34
C ASN A 441 16.80 -4.82 -26.94
N ASP A 442 16.81 -3.52 -26.64
CA ASP A 442 16.45 -2.96 -25.34
C ASP A 442 17.23 -3.59 -24.17
N THR A 443 18.50 -3.94 -24.40
CA THR A 443 19.41 -4.49 -23.40
C THR A 443 20.44 -3.44 -23.00
N LEU A 444 20.49 -3.11 -21.72
CA LEU A 444 21.40 -2.10 -21.18
C LEU A 444 22.42 -2.76 -20.25
N ARG A 445 23.69 -2.62 -20.59
CA ARG A 445 24.79 -2.97 -19.68
C ARG A 445 25.10 -1.80 -18.78
N VAL A 446 25.15 -2.04 -17.47
CA VAL A 446 25.45 -1.01 -16.47
C VAL A 446 26.71 -1.39 -15.70
N TYR A 447 27.74 -0.54 -15.78
CA TYR A 447 29.02 -0.79 -15.14
C TYR A 447 29.06 -0.24 -13.71
N ARG A 448 29.86 -0.90 -12.86
CA ARG A 448 30.22 -0.37 -11.54
C ARG A 448 30.80 1.04 -11.68
N SER A 449 30.25 1.96 -10.90
CA SER A 449 30.62 3.37 -10.89
C SER A 449 31.41 3.70 -9.63
N THR A 450 32.66 4.12 -9.79
CA THR A 450 33.55 4.48 -8.66
C THR A 450 33.72 5.99 -8.50
N ASN A 451 33.53 6.74 -9.59
CA ASN A 451 33.74 8.17 -9.67
C ASN A 451 32.40 8.83 -10.01
N LEU A 452 31.56 9.01 -8.99
CA LEU A 452 30.26 9.65 -9.13
C LEU A 452 30.38 11.13 -8.75
N HIS A 453 29.62 11.99 -9.40
CA HIS A 453 29.62 13.43 -9.16
C HIS A 453 28.24 13.93 -8.77
N ALA A 454 28.19 14.93 -7.88
CA ALA A 454 26.94 15.49 -7.44
C ALA A 454 26.15 16.14 -8.59
N VAL A 455 24.84 15.93 -8.58
CA VAL A 455 23.92 16.49 -9.59
C VAL A 455 22.72 17.16 -8.94
N LYS A 456 22.03 17.98 -9.73
CA LYS A 456 20.75 18.58 -9.35
C LYS A 456 19.66 17.98 -10.22
N PHE A 457 18.55 17.58 -9.61
CA PHE A 457 17.40 17.07 -10.35
C PHE A 457 16.09 17.48 -9.68
N GLN A 458 15.06 17.58 -10.50
CA GLN A 458 13.70 17.89 -10.11
C GLN A 458 12.77 16.85 -10.71
N THR A 459 11.85 16.29 -9.91
CA THR A 459 10.80 15.41 -10.43
C THR A 459 9.83 16.19 -11.31
N ASN A 460 9.16 15.51 -12.24
CA ASN A 460 8.11 16.12 -13.04
C ASN A 460 7.16 15.05 -13.58
N VAL A 461 6.03 15.48 -14.15
CA VAL A 461 5.18 14.63 -14.98
C VAL A 461 5.97 14.06 -16.15
N PHE A 462 5.58 12.89 -16.66
CA PHE A 462 6.24 12.28 -17.82
C PHE A 462 6.17 13.23 -19.04
N PRO A 463 7.25 13.41 -19.83
CA PRO A 463 8.52 12.65 -19.88
C PRO A 463 9.65 13.16 -18.98
N GLY A 464 9.35 14.00 -17.98
CA GLY A 464 10.34 14.48 -17.03
C GLY A 464 10.86 13.40 -16.07
N PHE A 465 11.68 13.78 -15.09
CA PHE A 465 12.29 12.81 -14.18
C PHE A 465 11.22 12.15 -13.30
N PRO A 466 11.09 10.81 -13.31
CA PRO A 466 10.02 10.13 -12.60
C PRO A 466 10.25 10.17 -11.09
N THR A 467 9.26 10.71 -10.37
CA THR A 467 9.23 10.74 -8.89
C THR A 467 9.38 9.34 -8.26
N ASP A 468 8.98 8.30 -8.97
CA ASP A 468 9.14 6.89 -8.57
C ASP A 468 10.60 6.39 -8.54
N LEU A 469 11.53 7.04 -9.26
CA LEU A 469 12.97 6.71 -9.20
C LEU A 469 13.77 7.71 -8.35
N GLN A 470 13.11 8.70 -7.75
CA GLN A 470 13.78 9.76 -7.00
C GLN A 470 14.52 9.23 -5.78
N SER A 471 13.91 8.32 -5.02
CA SER A 471 14.50 7.72 -3.81
C SER A 471 15.76 6.91 -4.11
N ILE A 472 15.68 5.99 -5.06
CA ILE A 472 16.82 5.14 -5.43
C ILE A 472 17.94 5.96 -6.08
N PHE A 473 17.61 6.99 -6.86
CA PHE A 473 18.60 7.92 -7.38
C PHE A 473 19.28 8.71 -6.26
N SER A 474 18.53 9.15 -5.26
CA SER A 474 19.11 9.80 -4.07
C SER A 474 20.08 8.90 -3.30
N ILE A 475 19.88 7.59 -3.28
CA ILE A 475 20.86 6.63 -2.74
C ILE A 475 22.16 6.65 -3.55
N LEU A 476 22.10 6.65 -4.89
CA LEU A 476 23.29 6.83 -5.75
C LEU A 476 24.07 8.09 -5.36
N LEU A 477 23.36 9.19 -5.12
CA LEU A 477 23.98 10.49 -4.82
C LEU A 477 24.65 10.57 -3.45
N THR A 478 24.31 9.69 -2.51
CA THR A 478 25.09 9.56 -1.26
C THR A 478 26.55 9.13 -1.54
N GLN A 479 26.78 8.45 -2.66
CA GLN A 479 28.09 7.96 -3.08
C GLN A 479 28.82 8.91 -4.05
N ALA A 480 28.16 10.02 -4.43
CA ALA A 480 28.69 11.00 -5.36
C ALA A 480 29.49 12.09 -4.64
N GLU A 481 30.60 12.55 -5.24
CA GLU A 481 31.40 13.64 -4.70
C GLU A 481 30.70 14.99 -4.88
N GLY A 482 30.45 15.71 -3.76
CA GLY A 482 29.88 17.04 -3.73
C GLY A 482 28.50 17.12 -3.06
N ILE A 483 27.76 18.19 -3.36
CA ILE A 483 26.43 18.47 -2.80
C ILE A 483 25.39 18.34 -3.91
N SER A 484 24.58 17.29 -3.84
CA SER A 484 23.47 17.07 -4.75
C SER A 484 22.21 17.77 -4.24
N ARG A 485 21.31 18.15 -5.15
CA ARG A 485 20.02 18.77 -4.81
C ARG A 485 18.89 17.99 -5.44
N VAL A 486 17.91 17.63 -4.62
CA VAL A 486 16.66 16.99 -5.05
C VAL A 486 15.49 17.92 -4.79
N GLN A 487 14.65 18.08 -5.81
CA GLN A 487 13.40 18.82 -5.72
C GLN A 487 12.22 17.92 -6.14
N GLU A 488 11.26 17.76 -5.24
CA GLU A 488 10.07 16.93 -5.41
C GLU A 488 8.83 17.82 -5.55
N ILE A 489 8.23 17.87 -6.74
CA ILE A 489 7.09 18.76 -7.00
C ILE A 489 5.74 18.04 -7.00
N MET A 490 5.72 16.70 -6.98
CA MET A 490 4.50 15.91 -7.14
C MET A 490 3.84 15.55 -5.81
N PHE A 491 4.64 15.26 -4.78
CA PHE A 491 4.12 14.71 -3.52
C PHE A 491 4.81 15.34 -2.30
N GLU A 492 4.01 16.06 -1.50
CA GLU A 492 4.43 16.50 -0.18
C GLU A 492 4.81 15.30 0.71
N GLY A 493 5.96 15.38 1.40
CA GLY A 493 6.41 14.35 2.34
C GLY A 493 7.10 13.15 1.70
N ARG A 494 7.24 13.10 0.37
CA ARG A 494 7.95 12.01 -0.32
C ARG A 494 9.47 12.02 -0.11
N LEU A 495 10.00 13.07 0.53
CA LEU A 495 11.39 13.14 0.97
C LEU A 495 11.62 12.53 2.37
N ASN A 496 10.59 12.01 3.05
CA ASN A 496 10.71 11.52 4.43
C ASN A 496 11.65 10.32 4.58
N TYR A 497 11.87 9.52 3.53
CA TYR A 497 12.81 8.41 3.55
C TYR A 497 14.26 8.86 3.80
N LEU A 498 14.60 10.14 3.57
CA LEU A 498 15.93 10.69 3.85
C LEU A 498 16.30 10.54 5.33
N VAL A 499 15.32 10.50 6.24
CA VAL A 499 15.57 10.24 7.67
C VAL A 499 16.13 8.83 7.90
N GLU A 500 15.74 7.84 7.09
CA GLU A 500 16.29 6.49 7.16
C GLU A 500 17.74 6.44 6.64
N ILE A 501 18.04 7.24 5.60
CA ILE A 501 19.42 7.40 5.11
C ILE A 501 20.31 8.05 6.18
N GLU A 502 19.80 9.01 6.94
CA GLU A 502 20.51 9.60 8.09
C GLU A 502 20.82 8.56 9.17
N LYS A 503 19.87 7.64 9.47
CA LYS A 503 20.14 6.50 10.39
C LYS A 503 21.28 5.63 9.88
N MET A 504 21.37 5.44 8.57
CA MET A 504 22.48 4.75 7.90
C MET A 504 23.77 5.59 7.84
N LYS A 505 23.88 6.70 8.59
CA LYS A 505 25.02 7.63 8.59
C LYS A 505 25.24 8.37 7.28
N GLY A 506 24.25 8.38 6.38
CA GLY A 506 24.21 9.33 5.28
C GLY A 506 24.01 10.76 5.81
N HIS A 507 24.32 11.75 4.97
CA HIS A 507 24.20 13.17 5.32
C HIS A 507 23.20 13.88 4.39
N PRO A 508 21.88 13.69 4.57
CA PRO A 508 20.88 14.53 3.91
C PRO A 508 20.57 15.80 4.74
N ALA A 509 20.13 16.87 4.08
CA ALA A 509 19.53 18.03 4.73
C ALA A 509 18.21 18.38 4.04
N ILE A 510 17.09 18.15 4.72
CA ILE A 510 15.76 18.54 4.24
C ILE A 510 15.62 20.06 4.44
N LEU A 511 15.44 20.80 3.35
CA LEU A 511 15.29 22.26 3.38
C LEU A 511 13.83 22.66 3.58
N ASN A 512 12.91 21.94 2.94
CA ASN A 512 11.47 22.11 3.02
C ASN A 512 10.77 20.82 2.52
N PRO A 513 9.42 20.73 2.55
CA PRO A 513 8.70 19.52 2.13
C PRO A 513 8.97 19.04 0.69
N HIS A 514 9.47 19.92 -0.18
CA HIS A 514 9.71 19.68 -1.60
C HIS A 514 11.20 19.67 -1.96
N GLU A 515 12.10 19.84 -1.00
CA GLU A 515 13.50 20.04 -1.34
C GLU A 515 14.48 19.53 -0.27
N ALA A 516 15.53 18.85 -0.73
CA ALA A 516 16.62 18.42 0.12
C ALA A 516 17.98 18.49 -0.59
N LEU A 517 19.02 18.55 0.23
CA LEU A 517 20.42 18.38 -0.17
C LEU A 517 20.92 17.01 0.25
N ILE A 518 21.79 16.41 -0.56
CA ILE A 518 22.48 15.16 -0.24
C ILE A 518 23.98 15.42 -0.34
N PHE A 519 24.67 15.26 0.79
CA PHE A 519 26.11 15.49 0.89
C PHE A 519 26.84 14.17 0.71
N GLY A 520 27.69 14.11 -0.32
CA GLY A 520 28.53 12.97 -0.60
C GLY A 520 29.97 13.37 -0.92
N LYS A 521 30.89 12.41 -0.98
CA LYS A 521 30.67 10.98 -0.78
C LYS A 521 30.60 10.62 0.70
N THR A 522 29.62 9.79 1.08
CA THR A 522 29.42 9.36 2.47
C THR A 522 29.39 7.84 2.59
N GLU A 523 30.13 7.29 3.56
CA GLU A 523 30.11 5.85 3.86
C GLU A 523 28.86 5.49 4.67
N LEU A 524 27.96 4.71 4.06
CA LEU A 524 26.75 4.24 4.73
C LEU A 524 27.05 3.07 5.68
N ARG A 525 26.31 2.99 6.78
CA ARG A 525 26.41 1.92 7.77
C ARG A 525 25.11 1.13 7.87
N GLY A 526 25.24 -0.19 7.93
CA GLY A 526 24.10 -1.08 8.15
C GLY A 526 23.41 -0.80 9.48
N THR A 527 22.09 -0.69 9.45
CA THR A 527 21.23 -0.49 10.62
C THR A 527 19.82 -0.99 10.30
N THR A 528 18.94 -0.97 11.29
CA THR A 528 17.51 -1.17 11.07
C THR A 528 16.90 0.11 10.51
N VAL A 529 16.26 -0.02 9.35
CA VAL A 529 15.50 1.06 8.69
C VAL A 529 14.08 0.59 8.44
N SER A 530 13.16 1.55 8.33
CA SER A 530 11.76 1.28 8.00
C SER A 530 11.48 1.71 6.56
N SER A 531 10.78 0.86 5.80
CA SER A 531 10.20 1.30 4.52
C SER A 531 8.94 2.11 4.80
N TRP A 532 8.94 3.36 4.35
CA TRP A 532 7.79 4.27 4.50
C TRP A 532 6.75 4.05 3.39
N ASP A 533 7.21 3.66 2.21
CA ASP A 533 6.41 3.36 1.03
C ASP A 533 7.18 2.46 0.06
N LEU A 534 6.49 1.94 -0.97
CA LEU A 534 7.03 1.03 -1.97
C LEU A 534 8.30 1.54 -2.69
N ARG A 535 8.45 2.85 -2.84
CA ARG A 535 9.59 3.46 -3.54
C ARG A 535 10.74 3.76 -2.57
N ALA A 536 10.44 3.99 -1.30
CA ALA A 536 11.42 4.24 -0.25
C ALA A 536 12.07 2.96 0.31
N GLY A 537 11.32 1.85 0.35
CA GLY A 537 11.85 0.53 0.72
C GLY A 537 12.63 -0.10 -0.41
#